data_AF-A0A2H1KZ66-F1
#
_entry.id   AF-A0A2H1KZ66-F1
#
_cell.length_a   1.000
_cell.length_b   1.000
_cell.length_c   1.000
_cell.angle_alpha   90.00
_cell.angle_beta   90.00
_cell.angle_gamma   90.00
#
_symmetry.space_group_name_H-M   'P 1'
#
loop_
_entity.id
_entity.type
_entity.pdbx_description
1 polymer ?
#
loop_
_entity_poly.entity_id
_entity_poly.type
_entity_poly.pdbx_seq_one_letter_code
_entity_poly.pdbx_strand_id
1 'polypeptide(L)'
;MVHMVAPSATIGSGVDWAASQIPNQYTDPDRVATILAKLGKPKAAKYLKGKLPTSKRTRSGDLGEIIGAQYATLELGFRVVERLRWKDHREMSMRGDDLIGVRASTNGTLELLKGEAKSRARLGTATVTDADDALKRDRGRPSPHALSFVADRLHELGEHTLAELIDDAQLISGISQRQVVQLLFTFTGNDPRALLRANTTAYRGRVKRLAVGLQVSKHQAFIAKVYSKAIADA
;
A
#
# COMPACT_ATOMS: atom_id res chain seq x y z
N MET A 1 1.80 15.21 11.19
CA MET A 1 0.91 14.03 11.38
C MET A 1 -0.45 14.40 10.82
N VAL A 2 -1.05 13.52 10.04
CA VAL A 2 -2.41 13.68 9.49
C VAL A 2 -3.32 12.65 10.17
N HIS A 3 -4.49 13.07 10.63
CA HIS A 3 -5.51 12.18 11.18
C HIS A 3 -6.81 12.39 10.40
N MET A 4 -7.30 11.31 9.82
CA MET A 4 -8.55 11.24 9.08
C MET A 4 -9.52 10.34 9.85
N VAL A 5 -10.75 10.81 10.04
CA VAL A 5 -11.82 10.02 10.65
C VAL A 5 -12.86 9.77 9.58
N ALA A 6 -13.19 8.51 9.32
CA ALA A 6 -14.28 8.18 8.41
C ALA A 6 -15.62 8.48 9.10
N PRO A 7 -16.40 9.47 8.60
CA PRO A 7 -17.67 9.83 9.20
C PRO A 7 -18.68 8.69 9.03
N SER A 8 -19.55 8.50 10.02
CA SER A 8 -20.61 7.48 9.92
C SER A 8 -21.57 7.76 8.75
N ALA A 9 -21.76 9.03 8.39
CA ALA A 9 -22.64 9.46 7.29
C ALA A 9 -22.14 9.06 5.90
N THR A 10 -20.81 8.98 5.70
CA THR A 10 -20.20 8.72 4.38
C THR A 10 -19.46 7.38 4.33
N ILE A 11 -19.59 6.55 5.37
CA ILE A 11 -18.89 5.26 5.44
C ILE A 11 -19.29 4.31 4.31
N GLY A 12 -20.52 4.41 3.81
CA GLY A 12 -20.98 3.65 2.64
C GLY A 12 -20.17 3.99 1.39
N SER A 13 -20.02 5.27 1.07
CA SER A 13 -19.18 5.73 -0.05
C SER A 13 -17.72 5.30 0.11
N GLY A 14 -17.20 5.29 1.34
CA GLY A 14 -15.86 4.76 1.63
C GLY A 14 -15.74 3.25 1.35
N VAL A 15 -16.78 2.47 1.63
CA VAL A 15 -16.84 1.04 1.26
C VAL A 15 -16.88 0.89 -0.25
N ASP A 16 -17.70 1.68 -0.94
CA ASP A 16 -17.86 1.59 -2.39
C ASP A 16 -16.55 1.92 -3.12
N TRP A 17 -15.88 3.01 -2.72
CA TRP A 17 -14.58 3.38 -3.25
C TRP A 17 -13.52 2.32 -2.94
N ALA A 18 -13.41 1.86 -1.69
CA ALA A 18 -12.40 0.86 -1.35
C ALA A 18 -12.63 -0.47 -2.08
N ALA A 19 -13.89 -0.87 -2.27
CA ALA A 19 -14.25 -2.09 -3.01
C ALA A 19 -13.87 -1.99 -4.49
N SER A 20 -14.01 -0.82 -5.13
CA SER A 20 -13.63 -0.64 -6.54
C SER A 20 -12.12 -0.73 -6.76
N GLN A 21 -11.31 -0.48 -5.74
CA GLN A 21 -9.85 -0.65 -5.83
C GLN A 21 -9.42 -2.12 -5.78
N ILE A 22 -10.21 -3.01 -5.16
CA ILE A 22 -9.78 -4.39 -4.86
C ILE A 22 -9.35 -5.19 -6.10
N PRO A 23 -10.15 -5.32 -7.18
CA PRO A 23 -9.83 -6.24 -8.28
C PRO A 23 -8.43 -5.99 -8.89
N ASN A 24 -8.12 -4.73 -9.17
CA ASN A 24 -6.89 -4.32 -9.82
C ASN A 24 -5.65 -4.52 -8.93
N GLN A 25 -5.84 -4.79 -7.63
CA GLN A 25 -4.73 -5.07 -6.72
C GLN A 25 -4.29 -6.54 -6.78
N TYR A 26 -5.18 -7.45 -7.18
CA TYR A 26 -4.90 -8.89 -7.17
C TYR A 26 -4.77 -9.52 -8.55
N THR A 27 -5.22 -8.83 -9.59
CA THR A 27 -5.10 -9.28 -10.97
C THR A 27 -4.96 -8.11 -11.94
N ASP A 28 -4.30 -8.38 -13.05
CA ASP A 28 -4.30 -7.51 -14.22
C ASP A 28 -5.72 -7.44 -14.83
N PRO A 29 -6.28 -6.24 -15.07
CA PRO A 29 -7.56 -6.06 -15.76
C PRO A 29 -7.62 -6.72 -17.14
N ASP A 30 -6.54 -6.68 -17.92
CA ASP A 30 -6.53 -7.23 -19.29
C ASP A 30 -6.62 -8.75 -19.26
N ARG A 31 -6.04 -9.37 -18.23
CA ARG A 31 -6.18 -10.81 -17.99
C ARG A 31 -7.62 -11.18 -17.65
N VAL A 32 -8.30 -10.38 -16.83
CA VAL A 32 -9.72 -10.59 -16.51
C VAL A 32 -10.59 -10.41 -17.75
N ALA A 33 -10.37 -9.36 -18.53
CA ALA A 33 -11.08 -9.10 -19.78
C ALA A 33 -10.91 -10.25 -20.78
N THR A 34 -9.69 -10.77 -20.94
CA THR A 34 -9.41 -11.94 -21.79
C THR A 34 -10.18 -13.19 -21.34
N ILE A 35 -10.19 -13.48 -20.03
CA ILE A 35 -10.94 -14.62 -19.47
C ILE A 35 -12.45 -14.42 -19.66
N LEU A 36 -12.95 -13.20 -19.45
CA LEU A 36 -14.36 -12.86 -19.63
C LEU A 36 -14.80 -13.07 -21.09
N ALA A 37 -14.05 -12.53 -22.05
CA ALA A 37 -14.35 -12.65 -23.47
C ALA A 37 -14.32 -14.12 -23.94
N LYS A 38 -13.35 -14.91 -23.44
CA LYS A 38 -13.16 -16.30 -23.88
C LYS A 38 -14.07 -17.31 -23.17
N LEU A 39 -14.29 -17.14 -21.86
CA LEU A 39 -14.88 -18.16 -20.98
C LEU A 39 -16.15 -17.70 -20.26
N GLY A 40 -16.56 -16.45 -20.45
CA GLY A 40 -17.76 -15.87 -19.86
C GLY A 40 -17.63 -15.47 -18.38
N LYS A 41 -18.63 -14.71 -17.92
CA LYS A 41 -18.67 -14.11 -16.58
C LYS A 41 -18.45 -15.11 -15.43
N PRO A 42 -19.07 -16.31 -15.41
CA PRO A 42 -18.88 -17.25 -14.29
C PRO A 42 -17.43 -17.71 -14.11
N LYS A 43 -16.67 -17.87 -15.21
CA LYS A 43 -15.26 -18.30 -15.16
C LYS A 43 -14.34 -17.15 -14.77
N ALA A 44 -14.60 -15.93 -15.25
CA ALA A 44 -13.88 -14.73 -14.82
C ALA A 44 -14.08 -14.47 -13.30
N ALA A 45 -15.31 -14.55 -12.81
CA ALA A 45 -15.61 -14.41 -11.39
C ALA A 45 -14.92 -15.50 -10.54
N LYS A 46 -14.90 -16.76 -11.01
CA LYS A 46 -14.18 -17.86 -10.34
C LYS A 46 -12.68 -17.57 -10.25
N TYR A 47 -12.07 -17.09 -11.34
CA TYR A 47 -10.65 -16.72 -11.38
C TYR A 47 -10.34 -15.60 -10.38
N LEU A 48 -11.13 -14.52 -10.39
CA LEU A 48 -10.95 -13.36 -9.51
C LEU A 48 -11.12 -13.75 -8.04
N LYS A 49 -12.18 -14.51 -7.70
CA LYS A 49 -12.38 -15.06 -6.34
C LYS A 49 -11.23 -15.98 -5.90
N GLY A 50 -10.58 -16.68 -6.83
CA GLY A 50 -9.40 -17.49 -6.55
C GLY A 50 -8.19 -16.67 -6.11
N LYS A 51 -8.06 -15.43 -6.60
CA LYS A 51 -6.97 -14.50 -6.28
C LYS A 51 -7.18 -13.75 -4.96
N LEU A 52 -8.42 -13.46 -4.58
CA LEU A 52 -8.73 -12.69 -3.38
C LEU A 52 -8.45 -13.47 -2.08
N PRO A 53 -7.93 -12.81 -1.03
CA PRO A 53 -7.79 -13.44 0.27
C PRO A 53 -9.15 -13.82 0.88
N THR A 54 -9.13 -14.88 1.67
CA THR A 54 -10.29 -15.43 2.38
C THR A 54 -10.20 -15.24 3.88
N SER A 55 -9.00 -15.23 4.45
CA SER A 55 -8.85 -15.02 5.89
C SER A 55 -9.09 -13.55 6.28
N LYS A 56 -9.70 -13.34 7.46
CA LYS A 56 -9.91 -11.99 8.01
C LYS A 56 -8.58 -11.26 8.22
N ARG A 57 -7.53 -11.98 8.62
CA ARG A 57 -6.20 -11.43 8.87
C ARG A 57 -5.58 -10.86 7.60
N THR A 58 -5.55 -11.64 6.52
CA THR A 58 -4.95 -11.20 5.25
C THR A 58 -5.77 -10.06 4.64
N ARG A 59 -7.10 -10.15 4.64
CA ARG A 59 -7.97 -9.05 4.20
C ARG A 59 -7.70 -7.74 4.94
N SER A 60 -7.50 -7.81 6.25
CA SER A 60 -7.20 -6.63 7.06
C SER A 60 -5.85 -6.02 6.67
N GLY A 61 -4.81 -6.84 6.55
CA GLY A 61 -3.47 -6.41 6.15
C GLY A 61 -3.47 -5.80 4.75
N ASP A 62 -3.92 -6.56 3.77
CA ASP A 62 -3.97 -6.15 2.37
C ASP A 62 -4.77 -4.86 2.18
N LEU A 63 -5.96 -4.72 2.80
CA LEU A 63 -6.72 -3.48 2.66
C LEU A 63 -5.98 -2.27 3.30
N GLY A 64 -5.23 -2.50 4.38
CA GLY A 64 -4.38 -1.46 4.97
C GLY A 64 -3.27 -1.02 4.01
N GLU A 65 -2.61 -1.96 3.34
CA GLU A 65 -1.62 -1.69 2.30
C GLU A 65 -2.25 -0.98 1.10
N ILE A 66 -3.39 -1.45 0.60
CA ILE A 66 -4.09 -0.85 -0.55
C ILE A 66 -4.47 0.60 -0.26
N ILE A 67 -5.10 0.89 0.88
CA ILE A 67 -5.48 2.27 1.21
C ILE A 67 -4.23 3.14 1.43
N GLY A 68 -3.18 2.60 2.06
CA GLY A 68 -1.92 3.31 2.22
C GLY A 68 -1.24 3.64 0.89
N ALA A 69 -1.26 2.72 -0.06
CA ALA A 69 -0.80 2.92 -1.44
C ALA A 69 -1.63 4.01 -2.15
N GLN A 70 -2.96 3.96 -2.03
CA GLN A 70 -3.84 4.99 -2.60
C GLN A 70 -3.58 6.37 -2.00
N TYR A 71 -3.33 6.47 -0.69
CA TYR A 71 -2.92 7.74 -0.07
C TYR A 71 -1.58 8.24 -0.64
N ALA A 72 -0.59 7.36 -0.77
CA ALA A 72 0.70 7.71 -1.36
C ALA A 72 0.56 8.19 -2.82
N THR A 73 -0.34 7.59 -3.59
CA THR A 73 -0.59 7.98 -4.98
C THR A 73 -1.36 9.30 -5.06
N LEU A 74 -2.52 9.38 -4.41
CA LEU A 74 -3.47 10.48 -4.59
C LEU A 74 -3.07 11.74 -3.82
N GLU A 75 -2.55 11.58 -2.60
CA GLU A 75 -2.26 12.72 -1.71
C GLU A 75 -0.79 13.13 -1.74
N LEU A 76 0.11 12.19 -2.04
CA LEU A 76 1.56 12.45 -2.07
C LEU A 76 2.15 12.45 -3.49
N GLY A 77 1.40 12.02 -4.51
CA GLY A 77 1.83 12.05 -5.91
C GLY A 77 2.95 11.05 -6.24
N PHE A 78 3.05 9.94 -5.51
CA PHE A 78 4.00 8.86 -5.85
C PHE A 78 3.34 7.81 -6.74
N ARG A 79 4.09 7.25 -7.69
CA ARG A 79 3.69 6.03 -8.38
C ARG A 79 3.98 4.81 -7.49
N VAL A 80 2.93 4.07 -7.10
CA VAL A 80 3.03 2.85 -6.28
C VAL A 80 2.49 1.68 -7.08
N VAL A 81 3.29 0.64 -7.33
CA VAL A 81 2.86 -0.56 -8.08
C VAL A 81 1.94 -1.47 -7.26
N GLU A 82 0.98 -2.14 -7.90
CA GLU A 82 -0.01 -3.01 -7.27
C GLU A 82 0.57 -4.38 -6.88
N ARG A 83 1.52 -4.37 -5.95
CA ARG A 83 2.38 -5.52 -5.59
C ARG A 83 1.62 -6.81 -5.25
N LEU A 84 0.39 -6.72 -4.78
CA LEU A 84 -0.41 -7.89 -4.37
C LEU A 84 -0.77 -8.82 -5.56
N ARG A 85 -0.67 -8.34 -6.82
CA ARG A 85 -0.86 -9.15 -8.03
C ARG A 85 0.14 -10.31 -8.11
N TRP A 86 1.32 -10.14 -7.52
CA TRP A 86 2.45 -11.07 -7.60
C TRP A 86 2.64 -11.91 -6.33
N LYS A 87 1.60 -12.05 -5.50
CA LYS A 87 1.62 -13.02 -4.40
C LYS A 87 1.69 -14.45 -4.94
N ASP A 88 2.61 -15.25 -4.41
CA ASP A 88 2.70 -16.69 -4.68
C ASP A 88 1.40 -17.43 -4.27
N HIS A 89 0.83 -17.01 -3.14
CA HIS A 89 -0.45 -17.53 -2.65
C HIS A 89 -1.26 -16.40 -2.01
N ARG A 90 -2.59 -16.41 -2.20
CA ARG A 90 -3.50 -15.34 -1.75
C ARG A 90 -3.47 -15.03 -0.24
N GLU A 91 -2.95 -15.95 0.57
CA GLU A 91 -2.82 -15.81 2.03
C GLU A 91 -1.38 -15.52 2.50
N MET A 92 -0.40 -15.53 1.59
CA MET A 92 0.98 -15.19 1.93
C MET A 92 1.17 -13.68 1.94
N SER A 93 2.02 -13.21 2.85
CA SER A 93 2.51 -11.84 2.85
C SER A 93 3.54 -11.64 1.74
N MET A 94 3.53 -10.46 1.13
CA MET A 94 4.61 -10.07 0.23
C MET A 94 5.90 -9.87 1.03
N ARG A 95 7.05 -10.20 0.44
CA ARG A 95 8.37 -9.95 1.06
C ARG A 95 8.81 -8.51 0.84
N GLY A 96 9.61 -7.98 1.75
CA GLY A 96 10.18 -6.63 1.65
C GLY A 96 9.33 -5.55 2.30
N ASP A 97 9.47 -4.32 1.84
CA ASP A 97 8.77 -3.15 2.41
C ASP A 97 7.29 -3.14 1.99
N ASP A 98 6.37 -2.72 2.87
CA ASP A 98 4.92 -2.75 2.62
C ASP A 98 4.52 -1.88 1.42
N LEU A 99 5.02 -0.64 1.37
CA LEU A 99 4.71 0.34 0.34
C LEU A 99 6.00 0.93 -0.23
N ILE A 100 6.19 0.83 -1.55
CA ILE A 100 7.25 1.54 -2.26
C ILE A 100 6.61 2.44 -3.30
N GLY A 101 6.85 3.74 -3.17
CA GLY A 101 6.43 4.73 -4.14
C GLY A 101 7.63 5.37 -4.81
N VAL A 102 7.49 5.75 -6.08
CA VAL A 102 8.55 6.38 -6.86
C VAL A 102 8.01 7.57 -7.63
N ARG A 103 8.82 8.60 -7.82
CA ARG A 103 8.51 9.71 -8.73
C ARG A 103 9.79 10.38 -9.20
N ALA A 104 9.71 11.01 -10.37
CA ALA A 104 10.69 12.02 -10.76
C ALA A 104 10.34 13.33 -10.05
N SER A 105 11.31 13.94 -9.38
CA SER A 105 11.19 15.32 -8.90
C SER A 105 11.27 16.31 -10.07
N THR A 106 11.00 17.58 -9.80
CA THR A 106 10.94 18.63 -10.83
C THR A 106 12.28 18.86 -11.56
N ASN A 107 13.41 18.45 -10.97
CA ASN A 107 14.73 18.52 -11.60
C ASN A 107 15.16 17.19 -12.26
N GLY A 108 14.23 16.24 -12.40
CA GLY A 108 14.48 14.93 -13.00
C GLY A 108 15.12 13.91 -12.06
N THR A 109 15.42 14.25 -10.80
CA THR A 109 16.03 13.30 -9.86
C THR A 109 14.99 12.39 -9.22
N LEU A 110 15.37 11.14 -8.95
CA LEU A 110 14.52 10.16 -8.29
C LEU A 110 14.18 10.56 -6.85
N GLU A 111 12.89 10.54 -6.52
CA GLU A 111 12.38 10.52 -5.16
C GLU A 111 11.67 9.19 -4.87
N LEU A 112 11.88 8.68 -3.66
CA LEU A 112 11.40 7.39 -3.18
C LEU A 112 10.52 7.57 -1.95
N LEU A 113 9.46 6.78 -1.87
CA LEU A 113 8.65 6.59 -0.69
C LEU A 113 8.92 5.19 -0.12
N LYS A 114 9.32 5.10 1.15
CA LYS A 114 9.28 3.86 1.93
C LYS A 114 8.13 3.95 2.93
N GLY A 115 7.09 3.16 2.73
CA GLY A 115 5.94 3.15 3.63
C GLY A 115 5.80 1.82 4.36
N GLU A 116 5.26 1.93 5.57
CA GLU A 116 4.84 0.82 6.41
C GLU A 116 3.36 1.00 6.73
N ALA A 117 2.56 -0.04 6.48
CA ALA A 117 1.11 0.01 6.65
C ALA A 117 0.68 -0.91 7.80
N LYS A 118 -0.05 -0.36 8.78
CA LYS A 118 -0.59 -1.15 9.91
C LYS A 118 -2.10 -1.06 9.99
N SER A 119 -2.75 -2.21 9.81
CA SER A 119 -4.19 -2.39 9.98
C SER A 119 -4.51 -3.06 11.31
N ARG A 120 -5.23 -2.36 12.21
CA ARG A 120 -5.56 -2.84 13.57
C ARG A 120 -6.91 -2.34 14.05
N ALA A 121 -7.77 -3.25 14.50
CA ALA A 121 -9.01 -2.86 15.19
C ALA A 121 -8.73 -1.96 16.42
N ARG A 122 -7.64 -2.26 17.15
CA ARG A 122 -7.08 -1.40 18.20
C ARG A 122 -5.58 -1.27 18.00
N LEU A 123 -5.12 -0.09 17.59
CA LEU A 123 -3.71 0.27 17.51
C LEU A 123 -3.13 0.41 18.92
N GLY A 124 -1.93 -0.14 19.11
CA GLY A 124 -1.17 -0.04 20.36
C GLY A 124 0.28 0.37 20.09
N THR A 125 0.98 0.76 21.16
CA THR A 125 2.36 1.24 21.12
C THR A 125 3.30 0.26 20.43
N ALA A 126 3.24 -1.03 20.78
CA ALA A 126 4.11 -2.05 20.18
C ALA A 126 3.98 -2.09 18.65
N THR A 127 2.76 -2.04 18.11
CA THR A 127 2.55 -2.02 16.65
C THR A 127 3.16 -0.79 15.98
N VAL A 128 3.13 0.37 16.65
CA VAL A 128 3.74 1.60 16.13
C VAL A 128 5.27 1.53 16.22
N THR A 129 5.81 0.98 17.30
CA THR A 129 7.26 0.75 17.46
C THR A 129 7.79 -0.23 16.40
N ASP A 130 7.12 -1.36 16.19
CA ASP A 130 7.52 -2.34 15.16
C ASP A 130 7.53 -1.70 13.77
N ALA A 131 6.53 -0.87 13.48
CA ALA A 131 6.45 -0.14 12.22
C ALA A 131 7.57 0.91 12.09
N ASP A 132 7.91 1.57 13.19
CA ASP A 132 9.01 2.53 13.27
C ASP A 132 10.36 1.90 12.96
N ASP A 133 10.61 0.72 13.53
CA ASP A 133 11.83 -0.04 13.33
C ASP A 133 11.90 -0.62 11.92
N ALA A 134 10.76 -1.08 11.37
CA ALA A 134 10.67 -1.48 9.97
C ALA A 134 11.08 -0.34 9.03
N LEU A 135 10.59 0.88 9.26
CA LEU A 135 10.96 2.06 8.49
C LEU A 135 12.44 2.44 8.63
N LYS A 136 13.11 2.13 9.75
CA LYS A 136 14.55 2.44 9.95
C LYS A 136 15.49 1.45 9.26
N ARG A 137 15.03 0.23 8.95
CA ARG A 137 15.83 -0.77 8.22
C ARG A 137 16.40 -0.19 6.92
N ASP A 138 17.54 -0.74 6.50
CA ASP A 138 18.27 -0.31 5.30
C ASP A 138 18.71 1.17 5.35
N ARG A 139 18.99 1.65 6.57
CA ARG A 139 19.33 3.06 6.87
C ARG A 139 18.20 4.01 6.46
N GLY A 140 16.95 3.55 6.58
CA GLY A 140 15.76 4.32 6.25
C GLY A 140 15.40 4.39 4.77
N ARG A 141 16.09 3.64 3.91
CA ARG A 141 15.83 3.59 2.47
C ARG A 141 14.96 2.37 2.15
N PRO A 142 14.24 2.36 1.02
CA PRO A 142 13.71 1.11 0.46
C PRO A 142 14.82 0.07 0.37
N SER A 143 14.48 -1.17 0.66
CA SER A 143 15.39 -2.30 0.53
C SER A 143 15.70 -2.58 -0.95
N PRO A 144 16.93 -2.99 -1.31
CA PRO A 144 17.31 -3.20 -2.72
C PRO A 144 16.37 -4.16 -3.45
N HIS A 145 16.03 -5.30 -2.84
CA HIS A 145 15.12 -6.27 -3.46
C HIS A 145 13.72 -5.72 -3.75
N ALA A 146 13.22 -4.78 -2.93
CA ALA A 146 11.91 -4.18 -3.14
C ALA A 146 11.98 -3.16 -4.28
N LEU A 147 13.09 -2.44 -4.42
CA LEU A 147 13.32 -1.52 -5.54
C LEU A 147 13.49 -2.26 -6.86
N SER A 148 14.28 -3.34 -6.92
CA SER A 148 14.39 -4.17 -8.12
C SER A 148 13.02 -4.73 -8.52
N PHE A 149 12.24 -5.23 -7.57
CA PHE A 149 10.86 -5.67 -7.85
C PHE A 149 10.02 -4.55 -8.49
N VAL A 150 10.07 -3.34 -7.93
CA VAL A 150 9.32 -2.19 -8.47
C VAL A 150 9.81 -1.79 -9.86
N ALA A 151 11.12 -1.71 -10.09
CA ALA A 151 11.71 -1.39 -11.38
C ALA A 151 11.26 -2.40 -12.46
N ASP A 152 11.34 -3.71 -12.17
CA ASP A 152 10.86 -4.76 -13.08
C ASP A 152 9.38 -4.57 -13.41
N ARG A 153 8.53 -4.29 -12.40
CA ARG A 153 7.10 -4.08 -12.63
C ARG A 153 6.83 -2.84 -13.47
N LEU A 154 7.59 -1.77 -13.26
CA LEU A 154 7.47 -0.55 -14.08
C LEU A 154 7.89 -0.78 -15.53
N HIS A 155 8.95 -1.58 -15.78
CA HIS A 155 9.30 -2.00 -17.13
C HIS A 155 8.18 -2.81 -17.79
N GLU A 156 7.60 -3.78 -17.09
CA GLU A 156 6.47 -4.58 -17.60
C GLU A 156 5.24 -3.72 -17.93
N LEU A 157 5.06 -2.60 -17.21
CA LEU A 157 3.96 -1.65 -17.41
C LEU A 157 4.28 -0.56 -18.45
N GLY A 158 5.47 -0.59 -19.07
CA GLY A 158 5.91 0.42 -20.04
C GLY A 158 6.35 1.75 -19.43
N GLU A 159 6.47 1.84 -18.11
CA GLU A 159 6.89 3.04 -17.37
C GLU A 159 8.43 3.13 -17.30
N HIS A 160 9.10 2.95 -18.44
CA HIS A 160 10.56 2.73 -18.54
C HIS A 160 11.39 3.86 -17.94
N THR A 161 11.04 5.12 -18.21
CA THR A 161 11.79 6.27 -17.68
C THR A 161 11.88 6.26 -16.15
N LEU A 162 10.80 5.85 -15.47
CA LEU A 162 10.80 5.81 -14.01
C LEU A 162 11.54 4.58 -13.46
N ALA A 163 11.51 3.47 -14.19
CA ALA A 163 12.27 2.27 -13.88
C ALA A 163 13.79 2.51 -14.03
N GLU A 164 14.21 3.15 -15.11
CA GLU A 164 15.61 3.51 -15.38
C GLU A 164 16.19 4.42 -14.30
N LEU A 165 15.41 5.37 -13.77
CA LEU A 165 15.83 6.19 -12.63
C LEU A 165 16.12 5.34 -11.38
N ILE A 166 15.34 4.27 -11.15
CA ILE A 166 15.58 3.36 -10.03
C ILE A 166 16.85 2.54 -10.28
N ASP A 167 17.06 2.05 -11.50
CA ASP A 167 18.24 1.28 -11.86
C ASP A 167 19.52 2.09 -11.74
N ASP A 168 19.53 3.33 -12.26
CA ASP A 168 20.65 4.27 -12.11
C ASP A 168 20.95 4.55 -10.63
N ALA A 169 19.93 4.69 -9.80
CA ALA A 169 20.08 4.89 -8.37
C ALA A 169 20.62 3.65 -7.65
N GLN A 170 20.27 2.44 -8.09
CA GLN A 170 20.74 1.20 -7.47
C GLN A 170 22.15 0.80 -7.92
N LEU A 171 22.49 1.05 -9.19
CA LEU A 171 23.67 0.48 -9.84
C LEU A 171 24.82 1.47 -10.01
N ILE A 172 24.53 2.77 -10.10
CA ILE A 172 25.53 3.79 -10.46
C ILE A 172 25.68 4.84 -9.35
N SER A 173 24.61 5.57 -9.05
CA SER A 173 24.68 6.81 -8.25
C SER A 173 24.47 6.59 -6.75
N GLY A 174 23.83 5.48 -6.37
CA GLY A 174 23.42 5.21 -4.99
C GLY A 174 22.22 6.04 -4.56
N ILE A 175 21.61 5.65 -3.43
CA ILE A 175 20.43 6.31 -2.88
C ILE A 175 20.80 7.08 -1.61
N SER A 176 20.63 8.40 -1.66
CA SER A 176 20.74 9.32 -0.54
C SER A 176 19.46 9.35 0.30
N GLN A 177 19.59 9.53 1.62
CA GLN A 177 18.44 9.72 2.51
C GLN A 177 17.59 10.95 2.17
N ARG A 178 18.15 11.94 1.46
CA ARG A 178 17.41 13.14 1.02
C ARG A 178 16.39 12.83 -0.07
N GLN A 179 16.60 11.75 -0.82
CA GLN A 179 15.68 11.28 -1.86
C GLN A 179 14.51 10.49 -1.27
N VAL A 180 14.52 10.19 0.03
CA VAL A 180 13.54 9.28 0.65
C VAL A 180 12.57 10.06 1.52
N VAL A 181 11.28 9.75 1.34
CA VAL A 181 10.20 10.05 2.26
C VAL A 181 9.74 8.76 2.91
N GLN A 182 9.54 8.78 4.21
CA GLN A 182 8.97 7.66 4.95
C GLN A 182 7.52 7.93 5.30
N LEU A 183 6.67 6.91 5.18
CA LEU A 183 5.26 6.97 5.52
C LEU A 183 4.89 5.86 6.51
N LEU A 184 4.55 6.25 7.74
CA LEU A 184 3.80 5.39 8.64
C LEU A 184 2.30 5.59 8.37
N PHE A 185 1.66 4.61 7.74
CA PHE A 185 0.23 4.62 7.50
C PHE A 185 -0.49 3.67 8.48
N THR A 186 -1.46 4.17 9.22
CA THR A 186 -2.25 3.36 10.15
C THR A 186 -3.72 3.39 9.76
N PHE A 187 -4.32 2.21 9.63
CA PHE A 187 -5.74 2.01 9.41
C PHE A 187 -6.33 1.32 10.65
N THR A 188 -7.17 2.04 11.39
CA THR A 188 -7.43 1.69 12.80
C THR A 188 -8.88 1.88 13.23
N GLY A 189 -9.31 1.16 14.28
CA GLY A 189 -10.64 1.36 14.89
C GLY A 189 -10.67 2.41 16.00
N ASN A 190 -9.60 2.54 16.77
CA ASN A 190 -9.44 3.54 17.83
C ASN A 190 -8.72 4.80 17.31
N ASP A 191 -8.76 5.87 18.11
CA ASP A 191 -8.03 7.10 17.82
C ASP A 191 -6.51 6.88 17.86
N PRO A 192 -5.78 7.07 16.74
CA PRO A 192 -4.35 6.83 16.68
C PRO A 192 -3.51 8.05 17.10
N ARG A 193 -4.12 9.22 17.33
CA ARG A 193 -3.40 10.50 17.41
C ARG A 193 -2.32 10.53 18.49
N ALA A 194 -2.61 10.03 19.69
CA ALA A 194 -1.64 10.03 20.79
C ALA A 194 -0.42 9.17 20.46
N LEU A 195 -0.64 7.98 19.89
CA LEU A 195 0.41 7.05 19.49
C LEU A 195 1.26 7.62 18.35
N LEU A 196 0.63 8.16 17.31
CA LEU A 196 1.34 8.76 16.17
C LEU A 196 2.08 10.03 16.56
N ARG A 197 1.51 10.89 17.42
CA ARG A 197 2.21 12.07 17.94
C ARG A 197 3.45 11.66 18.72
N ALA A 198 3.32 10.74 19.67
CA ALA A 198 4.46 10.25 20.45
C ALA A 198 5.58 9.72 19.54
N ASN A 199 5.24 8.88 18.55
CA ASN A 199 6.20 8.36 17.58
C ASN A 199 6.87 9.47 16.75
N THR A 200 6.10 10.40 16.18
CA THR A 200 6.67 11.47 15.34
C THR A 200 7.50 12.48 16.14
N THR A 201 7.13 12.80 17.37
CA THR A 201 7.90 13.70 18.24
C THR A 201 9.21 13.07 18.72
N ALA A 202 9.21 11.76 18.96
CA ALA A 202 10.41 11.02 19.34
C ALA A 202 11.40 10.83 18.17
N TYR A 203 10.97 11.02 16.93
CA TYR A 203 11.81 10.80 15.76
C TYR A 203 12.90 11.88 15.62
N ARG A 204 14.16 11.42 15.56
CA ARG A 204 15.36 12.26 15.38
C ARG A 204 16.18 11.90 14.14
N GLY A 205 15.61 11.11 13.22
CA GLY A 205 16.29 10.67 12.01
C GLY A 205 16.35 11.76 10.93
N ARG A 206 17.19 11.53 9.92
CA ARG A 206 17.45 12.48 8.83
C ARG A 206 16.51 12.33 7.63
N VAL A 207 15.73 11.25 7.57
CA VAL A 207 14.80 10.97 6.47
C VAL A 207 13.49 11.70 6.76
N LYS A 208 12.90 12.37 5.77
CA LYS A 208 11.61 13.03 5.95
C LYS A 208 10.57 11.97 6.34
N ARG A 209 9.86 12.17 7.46
CA ARG A 209 8.88 11.19 7.96
C ARG A 209 7.49 11.78 8.08
N LEU A 210 6.52 11.07 7.50
CA LEU A 210 5.10 11.33 7.56
C LEU A 210 4.42 10.24 8.38
N ALA A 211 3.42 10.63 9.17
CA ALA A 211 2.56 9.70 9.87
C ALA A 211 1.10 10.07 9.59
N VAL A 212 0.33 9.07 9.15
CA VAL A 212 -1.06 9.20 8.74
C VAL A 212 -1.89 8.17 9.50
N GLY A 213 -2.98 8.61 10.11
CA GLY A 213 -3.94 7.74 10.77
C GLY A 213 -5.32 7.85 10.14
N LEU A 214 -5.78 6.79 9.49
CA LEU A 214 -7.16 6.60 9.09
C LEU A 214 -7.90 5.84 10.20
N GLN A 215 -8.87 6.51 10.84
CA GLN A 215 -9.73 5.93 11.86
C GLN A 215 -11.10 5.57 11.28
N VAL A 216 -11.47 4.30 11.39
CA VAL A 216 -12.80 3.76 11.05
C VAL A 216 -13.32 2.98 12.25
N SER A 217 -14.24 3.56 13.02
CA SER A 217 -14.69 3.01 14.31
C SER A 217 -15.16 1.56 14.25
N LYS A 218 -15.86 1.17 13.17
CA LYS A 218 -16.28 -0.22 12.91
C LYS A 218 -15.31 -0.94 11.96
N HIS A 219 -14.01 -0.87 12.25
CA HIS A 219 -12.90 -1.33 11.40
C HIS A 219 -13.11 -2.70 10.74
N GLN A 220 -13.38 -3.75 11.53
CA GLN A 220 -13.56 -5.11 10.99
C GLN A 220 -14.82 -5.25 10.14
N ALA A 221 -15.90 -4.55 10.49
CA ALA A 221 -17.13 -4.55 9.70
C ALA A 221 -16.93 -3.79 8.37
N PHE A 222 -16.14 -2.72 8.37
CA PHE A 222 -15.77 -2.00 7.15
C PHE A 222 -15.01 -2.91 6.18
N ILE A 223 -13.94 -3.57 6.66
CA ILE A 223 -13.16 -4.52 5.83
C ILE A 223 -14.05 -5.62 5.27
N ALA A 224 -14.90 -6.21 6.11
CA ALA A 224 -15.82 -7.27 5.66
C ALA A 224 -16.73 -6.77 4.54
N LYS A 225 -17.33 -5.58 4.67
CA LYS A 225 -18.18 -4.98 3.65
C LYS A 225 -17.42 -4.69 2.35
N VAL A 226 -16.19 -4.18 2.42
CA VAL A 226 -15.35 -3.91 1.24
C VAL A 226 -15.12 -5.18 0.43
N TYR A 227 -14.64 -6.25 1.06
CA TYR A 227 -14.41 -7.50 0.34
C TYR A 227 -15.71 -8.18 -0.12
N SER A 228 -16.78 -8.14 0.69
CA SER A 228 -18.08 -8.67 0.27
C SER A 228 -18.61 -7.95 -0.96
N LYS A 229 -18.50 -6.63 -1.00
CA LYS A 229 -18.90 -5.82 -2.16
C LYS A 229 -18.03 -6.12 -3.37
N ALA A 230 -16.70 -6.11 -3.24
CA ALA A 230 -15.79 -6.44 -4.33
C ALA A 230 -16.05 -7.85 -4.92
N ILE A 231 -16.45 -8.81 -4.10
CA ILE A 231 -16.81 -10.18 -4.53
C ILE A 231 -18.18 -10.21 -5.22
N ALA A 232 -19.12 -9.38 -4.79
CA ALA A 232 -20.46 -9.28 -5.38
C ALA A 232 -20.45 -8.57 -6.74
N ASP A 233 -19.56 -7.58 -6.89
CA ASP A 233 -19.39 -6.78 -8.11
C ASP A 233 -18.49 -7.47 -9.16
N ALA A 234 -17.86 -8.60 -8.82
CA ALA A 234 -16.93 -9.36 -9.68
C ALA A 234 -17.59 -10.25 -10.76
#